data_AF-A0ABD1FEX5-F1
#
_entry.id   AF-A0ABD1FEX5-F1
#
_cell.length_a   1.000
_cell.length_b   1.000
_cell.length_c   1.000
_cell.angle_alpha   90.00
_cell.angle_beta   90.00
_cell.angle_gamma   90.00
#
_symmetry.space_group_name_H-M   'P 1'
#
loop_
_entity.id
_entity.type
_entity.pdbx_description
1 polymer ?
#
loop_
_entity_poly.entity_id
_entity_poly.type
_entity_poly.pdbx_seq_one_letter_code
_entity_poly.pdbx_strand_id
1 'polypeptide(L)'
;MSDDYLSDSEFGLEYSEDSTSEPDVDLENQYYLAKTIKEEDLQSAMLAFEKVLDIQGENRGQWGFKALKQLVKIHFQLNNYEKTMERYRELLGYIQGAVTKYHGEKSIHSILDFTSSSKDKTMLQKFYETTLETLRSTKNERLWFKTNTKLGTVFLERGEYFKLSNIIKELKNSCKYEECDSDPHKGTQMLEIYALEIQMYTEQKNNRKLKELYEKSLRIRSAVPHPLIMSIIRECDRFYFQVAKCI
;
A
#
# COMPACT_ATOMS: atom_id res chain seq x y z
N MET A 1 -12.05 -31.65 18.09
CA MET A 1 -13.44 -31.14 18.09
C MET A 1 -13.33 -29.64 18.09
N SER A 2 -13.63 -29.09 16.90
CA SER A 2 -13.88 -27.71 16.46
C SER A 2 -13.40 -26.52 17.29
N ASP A 3 -12.36 -25.88 16.76
CA ASP A 3 -12.06 -24.45 16.85
C ASP A 3 -13.21 -23.61 16.23
N ASP A 4 -13.73 -22.64 16.98
CA ASP A 4 -14.50 -21.50 16.45
C ASP A 4 -13.74 -20.21 16.73
N TYR A 5 -12.85 -19.85 15.81
CA TYR A 5 -12.28 -18.52 15.68
C TYR A 5 -13.31 -17.58 15.02
N LEU A 6 -14.17 -16.97 15.82
CA LEU A 6 -14.97 -15.82 15.40
C LEU A 6 -14.03 -14.61 15.20
N SER A 7 -13.76 -14.33 13.92
CA SER A 7 -12.98 -13.20 13.42
C SER A 7 -13.66 -11.85 13.73
N ASP A 8 -13.15 -11.17 14.74
CA ASP A 8 -13.56 -9.84 15.22
C ASP A 8 -13.08 -8.68 14.31
N SER A 9 -13.26 -8.79 12.99
CA SER A 9 -12.62 -7.88 12.00
C SER A 9 -13.58 -7.19 11.01
N GLU A 10 -14.90 -7.29 11.13
CA GLU A 10 -15.81 -6.64 10.17
C GLU A 10 -16.98 -5.84 10.78
N PHE A 11 -17.01 -5.66 12.11
CA PHE A 11 -17.95 -4.73 12.76
C PHE A 11 -17.32 -3.34 13.01
N GLY A 12 -16.73 -2.77 11.96
CA GLY A 12 -16.44 -1.34 11.94
C GLY A 12 -17.72 -0.57 11.65
N LEU A 13 -18.49 -0.24 12.67
CA LEU A 13 -19.63 0.67 12.58
C LEU A 13 -19.16 1.98 11.94
N GLU A 14 -19.42 2.13 10.65
CA GLU A 14 -19.17 3.35 9.89
C GLU A 14 -20.27 4.33 10.30
N TYR A 15 -20.02 5.10 11.37
CA TYR A 15 -20.90 6.19 11.77
C TYR A 15 -21.09 7.11 10.55
N SER A 16 -22.33 7.14 10.06
CA SER A 16 -22.80 8.09 9.06
C SER A 16 -22.68 9.50 9.64
N GLU A 17 -21.57 10.18 9.37
CA GLU A 17 -21.50 11.62 9.59
C GLU A 17 -22.43 12.29 8.56
N ASP A 18 -23.60 12.69 9.05
CA ASP A 18 -24.62 13.46 8.35
C ASP A 18 -24.01 14.64 7.59
N SER A 19 -24.04 14.54 6.26
CA SER A 19 -24.18 15.71 5.39
C SER A 19 -25.50 15.55 4.64
N THR A 20 -26.52 16.23 5.14
CA THR A 20 -27.88 16.33 4.60
C THR A 20 -27.83 16.77 3.13
N SER A 21 -28.05 15.81 2.24
CA SER A 21 -28.46 16.05 0.85
C SER A 21 -29.39 14.90 0.49
N GLU A 22 -30.68 15.18 0.37
CA GLU A 22 -31.73 14.20 0.05
C GLU A 22 -31.82 13.70 -1.43
N PRO A 23 -30.91 13.94 -2.41
CA PRO A 23 -31.02 13.31 -3.73
C PRO A 23 -30.35 11.93 -3.85
N ASP A 24 -29.83 11.34 -2.76
CA ASP A 24 -28.96 10.15 -2.82
C ASP A 24 -29.65 8.81 -2.45
N VAL A 25 -30.95 8.82 -2.14
CA VAL A 25 -31.68 7.63 -1.67
C VAL A 25 -31.70 6.51 -2.72
N ASP A 26 -31.84 6.86 -4.00
CA ASP A 26 -31.87 5.88 -5.09
C ASP A 26 -30.51 5.21 -5.32
N LEU A 27 -29.42 5.98 -5.21
CA LEU A 27 -28.05 5.47 -5.34
C LEU A 27 -27.65 4.60 -4.14
N GLU A 28 -28.05 5.02 -2.94
CA GLU A 28 -27.86 4.27 -1.70
C GLU A 28 -28.57 2.91 -1.76
N ASN A 29 -29.85 2.90 -2.12
CA ASN A 29 -30.65 1.68 -2.23
C ASN A 29 -30.02 0.70 -3.24
N GLN A 30 -29.60 1.20 -4.40
CA GLN A 30 -28.97 0.35 -5.41
C GLN A 30 -27.61 -0.17 -5.01
N TYR A 31 -26.81 0.62 -4.29
CA TYR A 31 -25.53 0.16 -3.76
C TYR A 31 -25.71 -0.98 -2.75
N TYR A 32 -26.68 -0.89 -1.84
CA TYR A 32 -26.95 -1.98 -0.88
C TYR A 32 -27.50 -3.22 -1.57
N LEU A 33 -28.38 -3.07 -2.57
CA LEU A 33 -28.83 -4.21 -3.40
C LEU A 33 -27.64 -4.91 -4.07
N ALA A 34 -26.72 -4.15 -4.68
CA ALA A 34 -25.52 -4.69 -5.29
C ALA A 34 -24.61 -5.40 -4.26
N LYS A 35 -24.57 -4.90 -3.01
CA LYS A 35 -23.82 -5.53 -1.93
C LYS A 35 -24.41 -6.87 -1.51
N THR A 36 -25.73 -6.99 -1.41
CA THR A 36 -26.40 -8.28 -1.14
C THR A 36 -26.13 -9.28 -2.26
N ILE A 37 -26.26 -8.85 -3.52
CA ILE A 37 -25.99 -9.72 -4.68
C ILE A 37 -24.53 -10.20 -4.70
N LYS A 38 -23.58 -9.40 -4.20
CA LYS A 38 -22.16 -9.77 -4.12
C LYS A 38 -21.91 -11.02 -3.27
N GLU A 39 -22.75 -11.27 -2.27
CA GLU A 39 -22.66 -12.46 -1.43
C GLU A 39 -23.13 -13.73 -2.17
N GLU A 40 -23.99 -13.57 -3.18
CA GLU A 40 -24.56 -14.66 -3.98
C GLU A 40 -23.77 -14.91 -5.27
N ASP A 41 -23.54 -13.87 -6.07
CA ASP A 41 -22.86 -13.94 -7.36
C ASP A 41 -22.03 -12.67 -7.66
N LEU A 42 -20.74 -12.87 -7.85
CA LEU A 42 -19.78 -11.81 -8.17
C LEU A 42 -20.03 -11.18 -9.54
N GLN A 43 -20.51 -11.95 -10.53
CA GLN A 43 -20.74 -11.42 -11.88
C GLN A 43 -21.98 -10.52 -11.94
N SER A 44 -23.08 -10.95 -11.32
CA SER A 44 -24.30 -10.15 -11.22
C SER A 44 -24.08 -8.89 -10.36
N ALA A 45 -23.29 -9.01 -9.28
CA ALA A 45 -22.93 -7.86 -8.46
C ALA A 45 -22.13 -6.81 -9.22
N MET A 46 -21.21 -7.25 -10.10
CA MET A 46 -20.45 -6.35 -10.97
C MET A 46 -21.38 -5.49 -11.83
N LEU A 47 -22.36 -6.11 -12.50
CA LEU A 47 -23.36 -5.38 -13.30
C LEU A 47 -24.21 -4.44 -12.45
N ALA A 48 -24.56 -4.85 -11.23
CA ALA A 48 -25.30 -4.00 -10.30
C ALA A 48 -24.50 -2.77 -9.85
N PHE A 49 -23.20 -2.92 -9.57
CA PHE A 49 -22.33 -1.79 -9.25
C PHE A 49 -22.05 -0.90 -10.47
N GLU A 50 -21.98 -1.44 -11.68
CA GLU A 50 -21.88 -0.63 -12.90
C GLU A 50 -23.14 0.25 -13.09
N LYS A 51 -24.34 -0.29 -12.83
CA LYS A 51 -25.58 0.51 -12.84
C LYS A 51 -25.55 1.68 -11.86
N VAL A 52 -24.96 1.50 -10.68
CA VAL A 52 -24.80 2.60 -9.70
C VAL A 52 -23.92 3.72 -10.29
N LEU A 53 -22.89 3.38 -11.07
CA LEU A 53 -22.05 4.37 -11.75
C LEU A 53 -22.79 5.06 -12.89
N ASP A 54 -23.57 4.31 -13.66
CA ASP A 54 -24.35 4.87 -14.77
C ASP A 54 -25.40 5.87 -14.28
N ILE A 55 -26.06 5.58 -13.15
CA ILE A 55 -27.08 6.46 -12.55
C ILE A 55 -26.44 7.69 -11.90
N GLN A 56 -25.27 7.53 -11.29
CA GLN A 56 -24.52 8.67 -10.77
C GLN A 56 -24.08 9.62 -11.91
N GLY A 57 -23.77 9.08 -13.09
CA GLY A 57 -23.38 9.85 -14.26
C GLY A 57 -22.06 10.61 -14.03
N GLU A 58 -21.92 11.79 -14.67
CA GLU A 58 -20.69 12.59 -14.60
C GLU A 58 -20.45 13.26 -13.23
N ASN A 59 -21.47 13.29 -12.36
CA ASN A 59 -21.38 13.86 -11.02
C ASN A 59 -20.65 12.90 -10.09
N ARG A 60 -19.32 13.04 -10.00
CA ARG A 60 -18.50 12.24 -9.08
C ARG A 60 -18.93 12.46 -7.64
N GLY A 61 -19.67 11.51 -7.08
CA GLY A 61 -20.16 11.52 -5.70
C GLY A 61 -19.68 10.32 -4.89
N GLN A 62 -20.06 10.28 -3.61
CA GLN A 62 -19.56 9.29 -2.65
C GLN A 62 -19.99 7.85 -2.98
N TRP A 63 -21.21 7.64 -3.50
CA TRP A 63 -21.72 6.30 -3.80
C TRP A 63 -21.02 5.64 -4.98
N GLY A 64 -20.75 6.36 -6.07
CA GLY A 64 -19.95 5.79 -7.15
C GLY A 64 -18.49 5.55 -6.73
N PHE A 65 -17.93 6.35 -5.82
CA PHE A 65 -16.63 6.00 -5.24
C PHE A 65 -16.67 4.68 -4.44
N LYS A 66 -17.71 4.48 -3.62
CA LYS A 66 -17.94 3.22 -2.90
C LYS A 66 -18.16 2.05 -3.87
N ALA A 67 -18.92 2.24 -4.94
CA ALA A 67 -19.19 1.23 -5.98
C ALA A 67 -17.91 0.87 -6.76
N LEU A 68 -17.12 1.86 -7.20
CA LEU A 68 -15.83 1.64 -7.87
C LEU A 68 -14.87 0.83 -6.99
N LYS A 69 -14.82 1.13 -5.69
CA LYS A 69 -13.99 0.36 -4.75
C LYS A 69 -14.40 -1.11 -4.71
N GLN A 70 -15.70 -1.42 -4.75
CA GLN A 70 -16.18 -2.81 -4.80
C GLN A 70 -15.88 -3.45 -6.15
N LEU A 71 -16.08 -2.72 -7.26
CA LEU A 71 -15.77 -3.22 -8.61
C LEU A 71 -14.30 -3.61 -8.75
N VAL A 72 -13.37 -2.78 -8.25
CA VAL A 72 -11.93 -3.11 -8.23
C VAL A 72 -11.69 -4.42 -7.47
N LYS A 73 -12.32 -4.62 -6.30
CA LYS A 73 -12.17 -5.86 -5.53
C LYS A 73 -12.75 -7.07 -6.26
N ILE A 74 -13.92 -6.94 -6.88
CA ILE A 74 -14.59 -8.01 -7.62
C ILE A 74 -13.77 -8.41 -8.86
N HIS A 75 -13.34 -7.45 -9.68
CA HIS A 75 -12.51 -7.73 -10.85
C HIS A 75 -11.19 -8.40 -10.49
N PHE A 76 -10.60 -8.00 -9.37
CA PHE A 76 -9.40 -8.64 -8.85
C PHE A 76 -9.64 -10.09 -8.43
N GLN A 77 -10.76 -10.38 -7.74
CA GLN A 77 -11.15 -11.75 -7.38
C GLN A 77 -11.40 -12.64 -8.60
N LEU A 78 -11.93 -12.05 -9.68
CA LEU A 78 -12.15 -12.73 -10.96
C LEU A 78 -10.88 -12.84 -11.83
N ASN A 79 -9.70 -12.46 -11.31
CA ASN A 79 -8.41 -12.43 -12.01
C ASN A 79 -8.40 -11.60 -13.31
N ASN A 80 -9.31 -10.64 -13.45
CA ASN A 80 -9.34 -9.74 -14.61
C ASN A 80 -8.52 -8.48 -14.31
N TYR A 81 -7.19 -8.63 -14.38
CA TYR A 81 -6.26 -7.58 -13.97
C TYR A 81 -6.27 -6.35 -14.87
N GLU A 82 -6.58 -6.49 -16.17
CA GLU A 82 -6.69 -5.36 -17.09
C GLU A 82 -7.84 -4.44 -16.69
N LYS A 83 -9.04 -5.00 -16.53
CA LYS A 83 -10.20 -4.23 -16.07
C LYS A 83 -10.02 -3.69 -14.64
N THR A 84 -9.35 -4.45 -13.78
CA THR A 84 -9.05 -3.98 -12.42
C THR A 84 -8.21 -2.70 -12.46
N MET A 85 -7.20 -2.64 -13.33
CA MET A 85 -6.36 -1.45 -13.50
C MET A 85 -7.13 -0.26 -14.06
N GLU A 86 -8.02 -0.48 -15.03
CA GLU A 86 -8.88 0.57 -15.58
C GLU A 86 -9.78 1.18 -14.49
N ARG A 87 -10.52 0.34 -13.76
CA ARG A 87 -11.37 0.79 -12.65
C ARG A 87 -10.56 1.41 -11.52
N TYR A 88 -9.33 0.96 -11.29
CA TYR A 88 -8.46 1.55 -10.29
C TYR A 88 -8.01 2.96 -10.67
N ARG A 89 -7.70 3.22 -11.95
CA ARG A 89 -7.40 4.57 -12.45
C ARG A 89 -8.60 5.51 -12.33
N GLU A 90 -9.79 5.02 -12.65
CA GLU A 90 -11.04 5.77 -12.43
C GLU A 90 -11.19 6.15 -10.94
N LEU A 91 -10.99 5.18 -10.04
CA LEU A 91 -11.04 5.42 -8.59
C LEU A 91 -10.02 6.45 -8.12
N LEU A 92 -8.78 6.41 -8.63
CA LEU A 92 -7.75 7.42 -8.34
C LEU A 92 -8.17 8.82 -8.84
N GLY A 93 -8.90 8.90 -9.95
CA GLY A 93 -9.49 10.15 -10.44
C GLY A 93 -10.54 10.75 -9.49
N TYR A 94 -11.33 9.92 -8.80
CA TYR A 94 -12.27 10.40 -7.77
C TYR A 94 -11.55 10.99 -6.56
N ILE A 95 -10.38 10.45 -6.19
CA ILE A 95 -9.58 10.91 -5.04
C ILE A 95 -9.05 12.34 -5.25
N GLN A 96 -8.85 12.77 -6.50
CA GLN A 96 -8.33 14.09 -6.80
C GLN A 96 -9.35 15.23 -6.65
N GLY A 97 -10.64 14.95 -6.50
CA GLY A 97 -11.63 16.04 -6.41
C GLY A 97 -13.01 15.72 -5.82
N ALA A 98 -13.42 14.45 -5.76
CA ALA A 98 -14.79 14.07 -5.35
C ALA A 98 -14.90 13.62 -3.88
N VAL A 99 -13.77 13.28 -3.26
CA VAL A 99 -13.73 12.61 -1.95
C VAL A 99 -12.70 13.28 -1.05
N THR A 100 -12.95 13.27 0.27
CA THR A 100 -11.99 13.81 1.23
C THR A 100 -10.68 13.02 1.20
N LYS A 101 -9.56 13.70 1.55
CA LYS A 101 -8.23 13.08 1.57
C LYS A 101 -8.19 11.82 2.44
N TYR A 102 -8.89 11.84 3.58
CA TYR A 102 -8.96 10.71 4.51
C TYR A 102 -9.65 9.48 3.89
N HIS A 103 -10.82 9.66 3.27
CA HIS A 103 -11.53 8.57 2.60
C HIS A 103 -10.76 8.02 1.38
N GLY A 104 -10.07 8.90 0.66
CA GLY A 104 -9.15 8.50 -0.40
C GLY A 104 -8.00 7.64 0.11
N GLU A 105 -7.29 8.09 1.16
CA GLU A 105 -6.18 7.36 1.78
C GLU A 105 -6.61 6.00 2.32
N LYS A 106 -7.72 5.93 3.07
CA LYS A 106 -8.28 4.67 3.60
C LYS A 106 -8.62 3.69 2.48
N SER A 107 -9.13 4.19 1.36
CA SER A 107 -9.49 3.36 0.21
C SER A 107 -8.29 2.85 -0.55
N ILE A 108 -7.27 3.70 -0.78
CA ILE A 108 -5.99 3.27 -1.35
C ILE A 108 -5.36 2.21 -0.45
N HIS A 109 -5.29 2.43 0.86
CA HIS A 109 -4.73 1.45 1.81
C HIS A 109 -5.44 0.10 1.72
N SER A 110 -6.78 0.10 1.76
CA SER A 110 -7.60 -1.11 1.65
C SER A 110 -7.37 -1.86 0.33
N ILE A 111 -7.24 -1.16 -0.80
CA ILE A 111 -6.99 -1.79 -2.10
C ILE A 111 -5.56 -2.32 -2.18
N LEU A 112 -4.58 -1.56 -1.69
CA LEU A 112 -3.18 -2.00 -1.67
C LEU A 112 -3.01 -3.25 -0.80
N ASP A 113 -3.66 -3.34 0.35
CA ASP A 113 -3.56 -4.54 1.20
C ASP A 113 -4.27 -5.74 0.57
N PHE A 114 -5.43 -5.52 -0.06
CA PHE A 114 -6.14 -6.59 -0.79
C PHE A 114 -5.32 -7.12 -1.98
N THR A 115 -4.68 -6.21 -2.73
CA THR A 115 -3.85 -6.56 -3.88
C THR A 115 -2.51 -7.17 -3.47
N SER A 116 -1.94 -6.77 -2.32
CA SER A 116 -0.66 -7.29 -1.79
C SER A 116 -0.66 -8.81 -1.61
N SER A 117 -1.84 -9.44 -1.49
CA SER A 117 -1.98 -10.90 -1.42
C SER A 117 -1.84 -11.62 -2.77
N SER A 118 -1.80 -10.90 -3.89
CA SER A 118 -1.61 -11.52 -5.21
C SER A 118 -0.19 -12.05 -5.40
N LYS A 119 -0.09 -13.11 -6.20
CA LYS A 119 1.21 -13.70 -6.60
C LYS A 119 1.82 -13.02 -7.83
N ASP A 120 1.04 -12.26 -8.58
CA ASP A 120 1.51 -11.59 -9.80
C ASP A 120 2.25 -10.28 -9.47
N LYS A 121 3.58 -10.40 -9.37
CA LYS A 121 4.48 -9.28 -9.10
C LYS A 121 4.50 -8.23 -10.21
N THR A 122 4.13 -8.58 -11.44
CA THR A 122 4.10 -7.63 -12.56
C THR A 122 2.89 -6.70 -12.45
N MET A 123 1.77 -7.27 -12.04
CA MET A 123 0.55 -6.54 -11.74
C MET A 123 0.73 -5.66 -10.51
N LEU A 124 1.28 -6.19 -9.41
CA LEU A 124 1.59 -5.41 -8.20
C LEU A 124 2.47 -4.19 -8.48
N GLN A 125 3.50 -4.34 -9.31
CA GLN A 125 4.34 -3.22 -9.72
C GLN A 125 3.52 -2.11 -10.39
N LYS A 126 2.67 -2.47 -11.37
CA LYS A 126 1.82 -1.49 -12.07
C LYS A 126 0.85 -0.78 -11.13
N PHE A 127 0.29 -1.48 -10.14
CA PHE A 127 -0.55 -0.87 -9.11
C PHE A 127 0.23 0.19 -8.34
N TYR A 128 1.35 -0.20 -7.71
CA TYR A 128 2.14 0.74 -6.91
C TYR A 128 2.64 1.94 -7.72
N GLU A 129 3.10 1.74 -8.96
CA GLU A 129 3.55 2.84 -9.84
C GLU A 129 2.40 3.82 -10.14
N THR A 130 1.22 3.31 -10.51
CA THR A 130 0.04 4.14 -10.80
C THR A 130 -0.44 4.89 -9.55
N THR A 131 -0.43 4.23 -8.39
CA THR A 131 -0.75 4.86 -7.11
C THR A 131 0.24 5.98 -6.79
N LEU A 132 1.55 5.74 -6.94
CA LEU A 132 2.59 6.72 -6.63
C LEU A 132 2.50 7.97 -7.52
N GLU A 133 2.19 7.80 -8.81
CA GLU A 133 1.97 8.92 -9.73
C GLU A 133 0.81 9.81 -9.25
N THR A 134 -0.29 9.20 -8.81
CA THR A 134 -1.43 9.94 -8.25
C THR A 134 -1.05 10.61 -6.93
N LEU A 135 -0.36 9.91 -6.03
CA LEU A 135 0.02 10.42 -4.71
C LEU A 135 1.00 11.60 -4.76
N ARG A 136 1.82 11.72 -5.83
CA ARG A 136 2.67 12.90 -6.05
C ARG A 136 1.83 14.19 -6.12
N SER A 137 0.61 14.13 -6.66
CA SER A 137 -0.31 15.28 -6.71
C SER A 137 -0.95 15.58 -5.36
N THR A 138 -1.24 14.56 -4.55
CA THR A 138 -1.99 14.68 -3.29
C THR A 138 -1.13 15.11 -2.09
N LYS A 139 0.21 15.08 -2.21
CA LYS A 139 1.19 15.40 -1.16
C LYS A 139 1.05 14.55 0.12
N ASN A 140 0.62 13.30 0.01
CA ASN A 140 0.52 12.39 1.15
C ASN A 140 1.85 11.68 1.41
N GLU A 141 2.75 12.31 2.16
CA GLU A 141 4.11 11.80 2.42
C GLU A 141 4.12 10.41 3.08
N ARG A 142 3.25 10.17 4.06
CA ARG A 142 3.19 8.89 4.79
C ARG A 142 2.80 7.72 3.89
N LEU A 143 1.73 7.87 3.11
CA LEU A 143 1.27 6.85 2.19
C LEU A 143 2.25 6.66 1.03
N TRP A 144 2.83 7.75 0.53
CA TRP A 144 3.88 7.71 -0.49
C TRP A 144 5.10 6.90 -0.01
N PHE A 145 5.56 7.12 1.22
CA PHE A 145 6.67 6.38 1.80
C PHE A 145 6.36 4.88 1.87
N LYS A 146 5.23 4.49 2.49
CA LYS A 146 4.81 3.08 2.61
C LYS A 146 4.66 2.40 1.24
N THR A 147 4.11 3.10 0.26
CA THR A 147 3.89 2.56 -1.08
C THR A 147 5.22 2.33 -1.80
N ASN A 148 6.17 3.27 -1.69
CA ASN A 148 7.53 3.09 -2.21
C ASN A 148 8.29 1.96 -1.52
N THR A 149 8.18 1.82 -0.21
CA THR A 149 8.79 0.71 0.53
C THR A 149 8.27 -0.64 0.02
N LYS A 150 6.94 -0.78 -0.18
CA LYS A 150 6.34 -1.99 -0.77
C LYS A 150 6.81 -2.21 -2.21
N LEU A 151 6.84 -1.18 -3.06
CA LEU A 151 7.38 -1.29 -4.42
C LEU A 151 8.85 -1.71 -4.42
N GLY A 152 9.64 -1.22 -3.47
CA GLY A 152 11.03 -1.63 -3.26
C GLY A 152 11.16 -3.11 -2.95
N THR A 153 10.30 -3.66 -2.08
CA THR A 153 10.27 -5.12 -1.81
C THR A 153 9.94 -5.93 -3.07
N VAL A 154 9.01 -5.47 -3.91
CA VAL A 154 8.69 -6.13 -5.19
C VAL A 154 9.90 -6.14 -6.14
N PHE A 155 10.66 -5.04 -6.22
CA PHE A 155 11.88 -5.01 -7.04
C PHE A 155 13.02 -5.86 -6.47
N LEU A 156 13.17 -5.91 -5.14
CA LEU A 156 14.12 -6.78 -4.46
C LEU A 156 13.85 -8.24 -4.84
N GLU A 157 12.60 -8.69 -4.70
CA GLU A 157 12.21 -10.06 -5.00
C GLU A 157 12.31 -10.44 -6.49
N ARG A 158 12.32 -9.45 -7.39
CA ARG A 158 12.53 -9.63 -8.84
C ARG A 158 14.00 -9.54 -9.25
N GLY A 159 14.90 -9.15 -8.35
CA GLY A 159 16.31 -8.90 -8.66
C GLY A 159 16.56 -7.61 -9.47
N GLU A 160 15.60 -6.69 -9.55
CA GLU A 160 15.73 -5.43 -10.30
C GLU A 160 16.44 -4.34 -9.48
N TYR A 161 17.71 -4.59 -9.13
CA TYR A 161 18.44 -3.76 -8.17
C TYR A 161 18.67 -2.32 -8.62
N PHE A 162 18.74 -2.05 -9.93
CA PHE A 162 18.92 -0.69 -10.44
C PHE A 162 17.71 0.20 -10.12
N LYS A 163 16.49 -0.31 -10.36
CA LYS A 163 15.25 0.42 -10.03
C LYS A 163 15.09 0.56 -8.52
N LEU A 164 15.40 -0.49 -7.76
CA LEU A 164 15.42 -0.45 -6.30
C LEU A 164 16.36 0.64 -5.77
N SER A 165 17.57 0.76 -6.33
CA SER A 165 18.52 1.82 -5.93
C SER A 165 17.98 3.22 -6.18
N ASN A 166 17.20 3.44 -7.26
CA ASN A 166 16.58 4.74 -7.53
C ASN A 166 15.48 5.05 -6.51
N ILE A 167 14.61 4.08 -6.18
CA ILE A 167 13.59 4.25 -5.13
C ILE A 167 14.23 4.57 -3.79
N ILE A 168 15.28 3.85 -3.41
CA ILE A 168 15.99 4.08 -2.15
C ILE A 168 16.58 5.48 -2.09
N LYS A 169 17.13 6.00 -3.20
CA LYS A 169 17.60 7.39 -3.26
C LYS A 169 16.45 8.38 -3.05
N GLU A 170 15.30 8.15 -3.70
CA GLU A 170 14.11 8.99 -3.52
C GLU A 170 13.63 8.97 -2.05
N LEU A 171 13.55 7.79 -1.43
CA LEU A 171 13.18 7.61 -0.02
C LEU A 171 14.16 8.29 0.95
N LYS A 172 15.46 8.23 0.69
CA LYS A 172 16.47 8.94 1.50
C LYS A 172 16.33 10.44 1.38
N ASN A 173 16.11 10.94 0.16
CA ASN A 173 15.94 12.36 -0.10
C ASN A 173 14.67 12.91 0.56
N SER A 174 13.59 12.12 0.61
CA SER A 174 12.38 12.52 1.35
C SER A 174 12.60 12.55 2.85
N CYS A 175 13.43 11.65 3.39
CA CYS A 175 13.57 11.49 4.83
C CYS A 175 14.35 12.63 5.52
N LYS A 176 15.12 13.44 4.77
CA LYS A 176 15.96 14.59 5.25
C LYS A 176 16.51 14.40 6.68
N TYR A 177 16.94 13.19 7.00
CA TYR A 177 17.35 12.83 8.36
C TYR A 177 18.78 13.31 8.55
N GLU A 178 18.97 14.23 9.49
CA GLU A 178 20.29 14.63 9.97
C GLU A 178 20.64 13.80 11.21
N GLU A 179 21.91 13.45 11.43
CA GLU A 179 22.33 12.61 12.57
C GLU A 179 21.99 13.24 13.95
N CYS A 180 21.65 14.54 13.99
CA CYS A 180 21.20 15.27 15.18
C CYS A 180 19.66 15.44 15.24
N ASP A 181 18.92 14.85 14.30
CA ASP A 181 17.46 14.93 14.26
C ASP A 181 16.86 14.04 15.37
N SER A 182 16.18 14.69 16.32
CA SER A 182 15.55 14.02 17.46
C SER A 182 14.21 13.38 17.11
N ASP A 183 13.73 13.52 15.87
CA ASP A 183 12.44 12.95 15.46
C ASP A 183 12.52 11.40 15.38
N PRO A 184 11.86 10.68 16.31
CA PRO A 184 11.89 9.22 16.31
C PRO A 184 11.21 8.62 15.07
N HIS A 185 10.27 9.33 14.43
CA HIS A 185 9.54 8.83 13.27
C HIS A 185 10.43 8.77 12.02
N LYS A 186 11.23 9.82 11.80
CA LYS A 186 12.24 9.83 10.72
C LYS A 186 13.34 8.82 10.99
N GLY A 187 13.74 8.64 12.25
CA GLY A 187 14.67 7.58 12.62
C GLY A 187 14.16 6.19 12.25
N THR A 188 12.89 5.89 12.55
CA THR A 188 12.27 4.61 12.15
C THR A 188 12.17 4.45 10.63
N GLN A 189 11.77 5.49 9.91
CA GLN A 189 11.75 5.48 8.43
C GLN A 189 13.14 5.24 7.83
N MET A 190 14.18 5.86 8.40
CA MET A 190 15.55 5.66 7.93
C MET A 190 16.03 4.21 8.17
N LEU A 191 15.66 3.61 9.30
CA LEU A 191 15.95 2.20 9.56
C LEU A 191 15.22 1.26 8.59
N GLU A 192 13.98 1.58 8.19
CA GLU A 192 13.26 0.85 7.14
C GLU A 192 14.01 0.90 5.79
N ILE A 193 14.51 2.08 5.42
CA ILE A 193 15.31 2.24 4.19
C ILE A 193 16.60 1.44 4.27
N TYR A 194 17.32 1.51 5.40
CA TYR A 194 18.55 0.74 5.58
C TYR A 194 18.31 -0.76 5.54
N ALA A 195 17.20 -1.27 6.09
CA ALA A 195 16.86 -2.68 5.96
C ALA A 195 16.67 -3.11 4.50
N LEU A 196 15.98 -2.31 3.68
CA LEU A 196 15.85 -2.57 2.24
C LEU A 196 17.21 -2.55 1.52
N GLU A 197 18.09 -1.59 1.83
CA GLU A 197 19.44 -1.55 1.26
C GLU A 197 20.29 -2.74 1.68
N ILE A 198 20.21 -3.14 2.94
CA ILE A 198 20.93 -4.31 3.47
C ILE A 198 20.48 -5.57 2.74
N GLN A 199 19.17 -5.78 2.57
CA GLN A 199 18.65 -6.91 1.80
C GLN A 199 19.17 -6.89 0.36
N MET A 200 19.13 -5.73 -0.30
CA MET A 200 19.65 -5.57 -1.67
C MET A 200 21.15 -5.91 -1.77
N TYR A 201 21.98 -5.38 -0.87
CA TYR A 201 23.42 -5.63 -0.91
C TYR A 201 23.82 -7.02 -0.43
N THR A 202 22.96 -7.69 0.36
CA THR A 202 23.12 -9.09 0.75
C THR A 202 23.00 -10.00 -0.47
N GLU A 203 21.97 -9.81 -1.30
CA GLU A 203 21.81 -10.53 -2.57
C GLU A 203 22.96 -10.24 -3.55
N GLN A 204 23.47 -9.01 -3.59
CA GLN A 204 24.64 -8.63 -4.40
C GLN A 204 25.99 -9.07 -3.82
N LYS A 205 26.02 -9.64 -2.61
CA LYS A 205 27.23 -10.05 -1.87
C LYS A 205 28.25 -8.91 -1.68
N ASN A 206 27.77 -7.67 -1.48
CA ASN A 206 28.63 -6.50 -1.30
C ASN A 206 28.94 -6.22 0.19
N ASN A 207 29.91 -6.95 0.74
CA ASN A 207 30.24 -6.90 2.17
C ASN A 207 30.73 -5.52 2.66
N ARG A 208 31.39 -4.74 1.78
CA ARG A 208 31.90 -3.40 2.17
C ARG A 208 30.75 -2.45 2.50
N LYS A 209 29.75 -2.41 1.62
CA LYS A 209 28.57 -1.54 1.81
C LYS A 209 27.69 -2.02 2.96
N LEU A 210 27.56 -3.33 3.15
CA LEU A 210 26.83 -3.89 4.29
C LEU A 210 27.41 -3.41 5.63
N LYS A 211 28.74 -3.42 5.78
CA LYS A 211 29.41 -2.89 6.96
C LYS A 211 29.09 -1.41 7.21
N GLU A 212 29.23 -0.58 6.16
CA GLU A 212 28.95 0.85 6.26
C GLU A 212 27.49 1.13 6.66
N LEU A 213 26.53 0.35 6.14
CA LEU A 213 25.11 0.50 6.46
C LEU A 213 24.79 0.04 7.88
N TYR A 214 25.38 -1.06 8.33
CA TYR A 214 25.22 -1.53 9.70
C TYR A 214 25.72 -0.50 10.71
N GLU A 215 26.93 0.04 10.52
CA GLU A 215 27.48 1.09 11.38
C GLU A 215 26.61 2.35 11.38
N LYS A 216 26.03 2.75 10.25
CA LYS A 216 25.08 3.87 10.16
C LYS A 216 23.79 3.59 10.91
N SER A 217 23.26 2.36 10.84
CA SER A 217 22.03 1.99 11.54
C SER A 217 22.18 2.07 13.08
N LEU A 218 23.36 1.73 13.61
CA LEU A 218 23.65 1.80 15.06
C LEU A 218 23.70 3.23 15.61
N ARG A 219 23.90 4.24 14.75
CA ARG A 219 23.87 5.65 15.16
C ARG A 219 22.46 6.14 15.48
N ILE A 220 21.43 5.49 14.93
CA ILE A 220 20.03 5.85 15.13
C ILE A 220 19.55 5.24 16.46
N ARG A 221 19.62 6.01 17.54
CA ARG A 221 19.30 5.53 18.90
C ARG A 221 17.86 5.81 19.35
N SER A 222 17.23 6.85 18.83
CA SER A 222 15.92 7.33 19.27
C SER A 222 14.74 6.67 18.55
N ALA A 223 14.99 5.78 17.58
CA ALA A 223 13.95 5.14 16.78
C ALA A 223 13.40 3.88 17.44
N VAL A 224 12.10 3.65 17.26
CA VAL A 224 11.42 2.40 17.64
C VAL A 224 11.00 1.68 16.36
N PRO A 225 11.88 0.87 15.75
CA PRO A 225 11.56 0.13 14.54
C PRO A 225 10.74 -1.13 14.85
N HIS A 226 10.03 -1.63 13.83
CA HIS A 226 9.36 -2.91 13.91
C HIS A 226 10.37 -4.05 14.16
N PRO A 227 10.05 -5.08 14.98
CA PRO A 227 10.98 -6.17 15.32
C PRO A 227 11.58 -6.88 14.09
N LEU A 228 10.82 -6.98 13.00
CA LEU A 228 11.29 -7.56 11.73
C LEU A 228 12.46 -6.77 11.12
N ILE A 229 12.37 -5.43 11.09
CA ILE A 229 13.41 -4.54 10.54
C ILE A 229 14.68 -4.68 11.37
N MET A 230 14.52 -4.67 12.70
CA MET A 230 15.64 -4.86 13.62
C MET A 230 16.29 -6.24 13.43
N SER A 231 15.50 -7.27 13.13
CA SER A 231 16.01 -8.62 12.87
C SER A 231 16.87 -8.64 11.61
N ILE A 232 16.43 -8.02 10.51
CA ILE A 232 17.20 -7.90 9.26
C ILE A 232 18.54 -7.18 9.50
N ILE A 233 18.53 -6.08 10.25
CA ILE A 233 19.74 -5.30 10.55
C ILE A 233 20.72 -6.13 11.42
N ARG A 234 20.21 -6.86 12.42
CA ARG A 234 21.05 -7.72 13.27
C ARG A 234 21.55 -8.98 12.55
N GLU A 235 20.80 -9.48 11.57
CA GLU A 235 21.23 -10.62 10.75
C GLU A 235 22.47 -10.24 9.91
N CYS A 236 22.52 -8.99 9.42
CA CYS A 236 23.71 -8.44 8.77
C CYS A 236 24.97 -8.53 9.66
N ASP A 237 24.83 -8.34 10.97
CA ASP A 237 25.94 -8.49 11.94
C ASP A 237 26.46 -9.93 11.97
N ARG A 238 25.55 -10.91 11.96
CA ARG A 238 25.93 -12.34 11.92
C ARG A 238 26.66 -12.70 10.64
N PHE A 239 26.18 -12.27 9.48
CA PHE A 239 26.86 -12.53 8.20
C PHE A 239 28.26 -11.92 8.16
N TYR A 240 28.45 -10.73 8.74
CA TYR A 240 29.76 -10.08 8.85
C TYR A 240 30.72 -10.86 9.76
N PHE A 241 30.28 -11.27 10.96
CA PHE A 241 31.14 -11.97 11.91
C PHE A 241 31.43 -13.44 11.55
N GLN A 242 30.58 -14.09 10.75
CA GLN A 242 30.82 -15.46 10.30
C GLN A 242 31.91 -15.52 9.21
N VAL A 243 31.95 -14.53 8.31
CA VAL A 243 32.98 -14.43 7.26
C VAL A 243 34.34 -14.00 7.83
N ALA A 244 34.35 -13.12 8.84
CA ALA A 244 35.58 -12.66 9.49
C ALA A 244 36.31 -13.74 10.33
N LYS A 245 35.65 -14.88 10.64
CA LYS A 245 36.28 -16.05 11.28
C LYS A 245 36.83 -17.09 10.30
N CYS A 246 36.57 -16.94 9.00
CA CYS A 246 37.03 -17.87 7.96
C CYS A 246 38.19 -17.32 7.12
N ILE A 247 38.78 -16.19 7.53
CA ILE A 247 40.02 -15.60 7.01
C ILE A 247 41.03 -15.61 8.15
#